data_AF-A0A4V3LUJ1-F1
#
_entry.id   AF-A0A4V3LUJ1-F1
#
_cell.length_a   1.000
_cell.length_b   1.000
_cell.length_c   1.000
_cell.angle_alpha   90.00
_cell.angle_beta   90.00
_cell.angle_gamma   90.00
#
_symmetry.space_group_name_H-M   'P 1'
#
loop_
_entity.id
_entity.type
_entity.pdbx_description
1 polymer ?
#
loop_
_entity_poly.entity_id
_entity_poly.type
_entity_poly.pdbx_seq_one_letter_code
_entity_poly.pdbx_strand_id
1 'polypeptide(L)'
;MSHTINHLKKLRLQRSELAVPGSSPEMIDKAASSAADFVFLDIEDAVAPPDKERARKNIIQALNDIDWRAKGKTVSVRINGLDTHYMYRDVVDVMEQAGDRLDTILVPKVGVPADLYMVEAMVNQIEMAKGFKTRVGLEALIETALGMANVEAIAATPGRLEAMHFGV
;
A
#
# COMPACT_ATOMS: atom_id res chain seq x y z
N MET A 1 18.80 -26.18 14.72
CA MET A 1 18.62 -24.75 15.01
C MET A 1 19.47 -23.97 14.02
N SER A 2 18.92 -22.97 13.32
CA SER A 2 19.70 -22.14 12.38
C SER A 2 20.53 -21.11 13.15
N HIS A 3 21.74 -20.82 12.69
CA HIS A 3 22.54 -19.70 13.21
C HIS A 3 22.01 -18.33 12.71
N THR A 4 21.36 -18.32 11.55
CA THR A 4 20.76 -17.11 10.97
C THR A 4 19.47 -16.76 11.70
N ILE A 5 19.45 -15.56 12.28
CA ILE A 5 18.28 -15.00 12.96
C ILE A 5 17.51 -14.12 11.96
N ASN A 6 16.23 -14.43 11.75
CA ASN A 6 15.32 -13.59 10.99
C ASN A 6 14.47 -12.76 11.95
N HIS A 7 14.50 -11.45 11.80
CA HIS A 7 13.67 -10.56 12.61
C HIS A 7 12.23 -10.54 12.08
N LEU A 8 11.27 -10.56 13.01
CA LEU A 8 9.88 -10.39 12.67
C LEU A 8 9.65 -8.98 12.09
N LYS A 9 8.86 -8.92 11.02
CA LYS A 9 8.35 -7.65 10.49
C LYS A 9 7.31 -7.06 11.45
N LYS A 10 6.90 -5.81 11.21
CA LYS A 10 5.85 -5.16 11.99
C LYS A 10 4.58 -6.02 11.92
N LEU A 11 4.04 -6.41 13.07
CA LEU A 11 2.86 -7.24 13.16
C LEU A 11 1.60 -6.36 13.22
N ARG A 12 0.67 -6.62 12.30
CA ARG A 12 -0.68 -6.03 12.28
C ARG A 12 -1.70 -7.15 12.32
N LEU A 13 -2.86 -6.89 12.91
CA LEU A 13 -3.97 -7.80 12.77
C LEU A 13 -4.50 -7.70 11.33
N GLN A 14 -4.42 -8.78 10.56
CA GLN A 14 -4.78 -8.81 9.14
C GLN A 14 -5.46 -10.15 8.81
N ARG A 15 -6.59 -10.45 9.48
CA ARG A 15 -7.37 -11.67 9.22
C ARG A 15 -8.29 -11.52 8.01
N SER A 16 -8.60 -10.27 7.66
CA SER A 16 -9.46 -9.88 6.55
C SER A 16 -8.96 -8.59 5.93
N GLU A 17 -8.94 -8.57 4.60
CA GLU A 17 -8.50 -7.43 3.81
C GLU A 17 -9.53 -7.11 2.74
N LEU A 18 -10.07 -5.89 2.82
CA LEU A 18 -11.16 -5.44 1.96
C LEU A 18 -10.63 -4.51 0.88
N ALA A 19 -10.81 -4.93 -0.38
CA ALA A 19 -10.54 -4.14 -1.56
C ALA A 19 -11.64 -3.09 -1.79
N VAL A 20 -11.28 -1.82 -1.96
CA VAL A 20 -12.26 -0.74 -2.17
C VAL A 20 -11.81 0.20 -3.29
N PRO A 21 -12.60 0.41 -4.36
CA PRO A 21 -12.21 1.32 -5.42
C PRO A 21 -12.18 2.77 -4.92
N GLY A 22 -11.04 3.45 -5.12
CA GLY A 22 -10.88 4.87 -4.80
C GLY A 22 -11.82 5.79 -5.58
N SER A 23 -12.37 5.31 -6.70
CA SER A 23 -13.35 6.02 -7.51
C SER A 23 -14.73 6.15 -6.86
N SER A 24 -15.02 5.42 -5.76
CA SER A 24 -16.32 5.41 -5.09
C SER A 24 -16.24 5.80 -3.61
N PRO A 25 -16.39 7.10 -3.27
CA PRO A 25 -16.40 7.56 -1.88
C PRO A 25 -17.43 6.85 -0.98
N GLU A 26 -18.61 6.53 -1.52
CA GLU A 26 -19.65 5.79 -0.79
C GLU A 26 -19.17 4.41 -0.33
N MET A 27 -18.39 3.70 -1.16
CA MET A 27 -17.82 2.41 -0.78
C MET A 27 -16.71 2.56 0.26
N ILE A 28 -15.94 3.64 0.20
CA ILE A 28 -14.90 3.96 1.20
C ILE A 28 -15.53 4.16 2.58
N ASP A 29 -16.61 4.93 2.68
CA ASP A 29 -17.31 5.17 3.96
C ASP A 29 -17.90 3.88 4.55
N LYS A 30 -18.45 3.03 3.70
CA LYS A 30 -18.96 1.70 4.09
C LYS A 30 -17.83 0.80 4.58
N ALA A 31 -16.69 0.79 3.89
CA ALA A 31 -15.53 0.01 4.27
C ALA A 31 -14.94 0.44 5.61
N ALA A 32 -14.87 1.74 5.87
CA ALA A 32 -14.44 2.30 7.16
C ALA A 32 -15.34 1.85 8.32
N SER A 33 -16.61 1.53 8.04
CA SER A 33 -17.58 1.07 9.03
C SER A 33 -17.74 -0.46 9.07
N SER A 34 -16.96 -1.20 8.25
CA SER A 34 -17.03 -2.65 8.16
C SER A 34 -16.33 -3.36 9.34
N ALA A 35 -16.42 -4.69 9.38
CA ALA A 35 -15.68 -5.52 10.33
C ALA A 35 -14.27 -5.91 9.85
N ALA A 36 -13.85 -5.49 8.65
CA ALA A 36 -12.54 -5.85 8.09
C ALA A 36 -11.39 -5.32 8.96
N ASP A 37 -10.31 -6.07 9.13
CA ASP A 37 -9.15 -5.57 9.89
C ASP A 37 -8.32 -4.58 9.05
N PHE A 38 -8.28 -4.84 7.74
CA PHE A 38 -7.45 -4.16 6.77
C PHE A 38 -8.32 -3.68 5.59
N VAL A 39 -8.08 -2.47 5.12
CA VAL A 39 -8.77 -1.90 3.96
C VAL A 39 -7.72 -1.31 3.04
N PHE A 40 -7.63 -1.80 1.80
CA PHE A 40 -6.84 -1.12 0.78
C PHE A 40 -7.74 -0.32 -0.15
N LEU A 41 -7.39 0.94 -0.31
CA LEU A 41 -8.05 1.86 -1.22
C LEU A 41 -7.33 1.78 -2.58
N ASP A 42 -8.07 1.40 -3.60
CA ASP A 42 -7.51 1.00 -4.89
C ASP A 42 -7.52 2.13 -5.92
N ILE A 43 -6.38 2.39 -6.57
CA ILE A 43 -6.22 3.31 -7.71
C ILE A 43 -5.83 2.52 -8.98
N GLU A 44 -5.71 1.20 -8.89
CA GLU A 44 -5.19 0.34 -9.95
C GLU A 44 -6.31 -0.39 -10.69
N ASP A 45 -6.45 -1.70 -10.58
CA ASP A 45 -7.30 -2.50 -11.47
C ASP A 45 -8.81 -2.23 -11.31
N ALA A 46 -9.30 -1.82 -10.13
CA ALA A 46 -10.71 -1.48 -9.93
C ALA A 46 -11.07 -0.06 -10.40
N VAL A 47 -10.12 0.68 -10.97
CA VAL A 47 -10.29 2.08 -11.40
C VAL A 47 -9.94 2.24 -12.88
N ALA A 48 -10.93 2.65 -13.68
CA ALA A 48 -10.74 2.93 -15.09
C ALA A 48 -9.70 4.06 -15.30
N PRO A 49 -8.89 4.03 -16.37
CA PRO A 49 -7.82 5.02 -16.59
C PRO A 49 -8.24 6.50 -16.47
N PRO A 50 -9.40 6.94 -17.02
CA PRO A 50 -9.85 8.33 -16.88
C PRO A 50 -10.19 8.73 -15.44
N ASP A 51 -10.50 7.77 -14.58
CA ASP A 51 -10.93 8.01 -13.20
C ASP A 51 -9.77 7.97 -12.20
N LYS A 52 -8.55 7.55 -12.59
CA LYS A 52 -7.41 7.38 -11.67
C LYS A 52 -7.02 8.66 -10.94
N GLU A 53 -7.06 9.81 -11.62
CA GLU A 53 -6.78 11.10 -10.97
C GLU A 53 -7.86 11.46 -9.93
N ARG A 54 -9.14 11.22 -10.25
CA ARG A 54 -10.24 11.45 -9.31
C ARG A 54 -10.15 10.49 -8.12
N ALA A 55 -9.86 9.22 -8.37
CA ALA A 55 -9.71 8.21 -7.33
C ALA A 55 -8.58 8.55 -6.36
N ARG A 56 -7.43 9.06 -6.86
CA ARG A 56 -6.35 9.55 -6.02
C ARG A 56 -6.79 10.69 -5.10
N LYS A 57 -7.51 11.68 -5.64
CA LYS A 57 -8.05 12.81 -4.85
C LYS A 57 -9.02 12.32 -3.77
N ASN A 58 -9.94 11.41 -4.13
CA ASN A 58 -10.89 10.84 -3.18
C ASN A 58 -10.20 10.09 -2.04
N ILE A 59 -9.15 9.32 -2.35
CA ILE A 59 -8.38 8.58 -1.35
C ILE A 59 -7.64 9.53 -0.41
N ILE A 60 -6.98 10.57 -0.94
CA ILE A 60 -6.31 11.58 -0.12
C ILE A 60 -7.32 12.25 0.83
N GLN A 61 -8.51 12.57 0.32
CA GLN A 61 -9.58 13.12 1.15
C GLN A 61 -10.01 12.13 2.24
N ALA A 62 -10.29 10.87 1.88
CA ALA A 62 -10.74 9.86 2.84
C ALA A 62 -9.70 9.53 3.91
N LEU A 63 -8.41 9.54 3.58
CA LEU A 63 -7.33 9.34 4.56
C LEU A 63 -7.27 10.47 5.60
N ASN A 64 -7.62 11.70 5.19
CA ASN A 64 -7.61 12.88 6.05
C ASN A 64 -8.91 13.03 6.86
N ASP A 65 -10.06 12.76 6.25
CA ASP A 65 -11.38 12.98 6.83
C ASP A 65 -11.81 11.84 7.78
N ILE A 66 -11.37 10.60 7.53
CA ILE A 66 -11.73 9.42 8.32
C ILE A 66 -10.62 9.08 9.31
N ASP A 67 -10.97 8.95 10.59
CA ASP A 67 -10.06 8.39 11.60
C ASP A 67 -10.07 6.85 11.55
N TRP A 68 -9.33 6.29 10.60
CA TRP A 68 -9.20 4.84 10.38
C TRP A 68 -8.68 4.11 11.62
N ARG A 69 -7.75 4.72 12.35
CA ARG A 69 -7.16 4.13 13.56
C ARG A 69 -8.16 4.07 14.70
N ALA A 70 -8.95 5.13 14.93
CA ALA A 70 -10.04 5.10 15.90
C ALA A 70 -11.13 4.08 15.55
N LYS A 71 -11.29 3.77 14.25
CA LYS A 71 -12.16 2.69 13.75
C LYS A 71 -11.51 1.29 13.81
N GLY A 72 -10.28 1.19 14.34
CA GLY A 72 -9.56 -0.08 14.49
C GLY A 72 -9.14 -0.70 13.17
N LYS A 73 -8.90 0.10 12.13
CA LYS A 73 -8.50 -0.35 10.80
C LYS A 73 -7.03 -0.07 10.55
N THR A 74 -6.37 -0.98 9.85
CA THR A 74 -5.18 -0.64 9.07
C THR A 74 -5.63 -0.20 7.69
N VAL A 75 -5.15 0.96 7.22
CA VAL A 75 -5.49 1.49 5.90
C VAL A 75 -4.28 1.46 4.96
N SER A 76 -4.48 0.88 3.79
CA SER A 76 -3.49 0.77 2.72
C SER A 76 -3.97 1.48 1.46
N VAL A 77 -3.04 1.83 0.58
CA VAL A 77 -3.37 2.29 -0.77
C VAL A 77 -2.67 1.38 -1.76
N ARG A 78 -3.46 0.77 -2.66
CA ARG A 78 -2.91 0.07 -3.83
C ARG A 78 -2.65 1.09 -4.92
N ILE A 79 -1.37 1.37 -5.13
CA ILE A 79 -0.90 2.29 -6.18
C ILE A 79 -0.98 1.61 -7.56
N ASN A 80 -0.84 2.38 -8.63
CA ASN A 80 -0.70 1.80 -9.96
C ASN A 80 0.63 1.05 -10.15
N GLY A 81 0.68 0.17 -11.15
CA GLY A 81 1.88 -0.56 -11.55
C GLY A 81 3.06 0.33 -11.92
N LEU A 82 4.28 -0.13 -11.60
CA LEU A 82 5.54 0.57 -11.88
C LEU A 82 5.80 0.77 -13.38
N ASP A 83 5.13 0.00 -14.22
CA ASP A 83 5.12 0.08 -15.69
C ASP A 83 4.12 1.13 -16.24
N THR A 84 3.44 1.88 -15.36
CA THR A 84 2.46 2.90 -15.75
C THR A 84 2.92 4.32 -15.39
N HIS A 85 2.44 5.30 -16.15
CA HIS A 85 2.73 6.71 -15.86
C HIS A 85 1.95 7.29 -14.66
N TYR A 86 1.10 6.50 -14.00
CA TYR A 86 0.29 6.96 -12.87
C TYR A 86 1.01 6.81 -11.53
N MET A 87 1.78 5.72 -11.38
CA MET A 87 2.32 5.24 -10.11
C MET A 87 3.10 6.31 -9.34
N TYR A 88 3.99 7.03 -10.01
CA TYR A 88 4.82 8.04 -9.33
C TYR A 88 3.98 9.14 -8.69
N ARG A 89 2.86 9.51 -9.33
CA ARG A 89 1.94 10.53 -8.84
C ARG A 89 1.09 10.00 -7.70
N ASP A 90 0.71 8.71 -7.74
CA ASP A 90 0.03 8.05 -6.62
C ASP A 90 0.89 8.11 -5.37
N VAL A 91 2.17 7.70 -5.45
CA VAL A 91 3.08 7.73 -4.31
C VAL A 91 3.31 9.15 -3.81
N VAL A 92 3.65 10.09 -4.69
CA VAL A 92 3.96 11.48 -4.30
C VAL A 92 2.76 12.16 -3.66
N ASP A 93 1.61 12.19 -4.34
CA ASP A 93 0.48 12.97 -3.86
C ASP A 93 -0.12 12.37 -2.58
N VAL A 94 -0.25 11.03 -2.50
CA VAL A 94 -0.78 10.37 -1.30
C VAL A 94 0.14 10.58 -0.11
N MET A 95 1.45 10.39 -0.28
CA MET A 95 2.40 10.54 0.82
C MET A 95 2.53 12.00 1.25
N GLU A 96 2.64 12.96 0.33
CA GLU A 96 2.80 14.37 0.69
C GLU A 96 1.55 14.98 1.36
N GLN A 97 0.35 14.47 1.05
CA GLN A 97 -0.91 15.04 1.51
C GLN A 97 -1.59 14.25 2.63
N ALA A 98 -1.27 12.96 2.81
CA ALA A 98 -1.94 12.10 3.79
C ALA A 98 -1.05 10.97 4.38
N GLY A 99 0.26 10.96 4.11
CA GLY A 99 1.13 9.83 4.48
C GLY A 99 1.30 9.60 5.98
N ASP A 100 1.03 10.59 6.84
CA ASP A 100 1.02 10.41 8.30
C ASP A 100 -0.21 9.65 8.82
N ARG A 101 -1.28 9.61 8.01
CA ARG A 101 -2.52 8.86 8.23
C ARG A 101 -2.53 7.49 7.57
N LEU A 102 -1.63 7.24 6.62
CA LEU A 102 -1.51 5.96 5.92
C LEU A 102 -0.70 4.94 6.73
N ASP A 103 -1.06 3.66 6.64
CA ASP A 103 -0.33 2.60 7.32
C ASP A 103 0.63 1.84 6.40
N THR A 104 0.18 1.49 5.19
CA THR A 104 0.97 0.74 4.20
C THR A 104 0.65 1.19 2.77
N ILE A 105 1.54 0.86 1.84
CA ILE A 105 1.28 0.92 0.40
C ILE A 105 1.36 -0.50 -0.16
N LEU A 106 0.31 -0.92 -0.87
CA LEU A 106 0.30 -2.16 -1.63
C LEU A 106 0.86 -1.90 -3.03
N VAL A 107 2.03 -2.48 -3.31
CA VAL A 107 2.70 -2.39 -4.62
C VAL A 107 2.19 -3.55 -5.48
N PRO A 108 1.48 -3.28 -6.60
CA PRO A 108 1.00 -4.33 -7.48
C PRO A 108 2.15 -4.90 -8.32
N LYS A 109 1.95 -6.11 -8.85
CA LYS A 109 2.76 -6.75 -9.90
C LYS A 109 4.26 -6.79 -9.60
N VAL A 110 4.64 -6.93 -8.33
CA VAL A 110 6.06 -6.97 -7.92
C VAL A 110 6.75 -8.15 -8.59
N GLY A 111 7.78 -7.86 -9.39
CA GLY A 111 8.51 -8.86 -10.15
C GLY A 111 9.90 -9.15 -9.57
N VAL A 112 10.56 -8.15 -9.00
CA VAL A 112 11.92 -8.25 -8.45
C VAL A 112 12.09 -7.37 -7.20
N PRO A 113 13.10 -7.60 -6.34
CA PRO A 113 13.34 -6.77 -5.15
C PRO A 113 13.54 -5.27 -5.44
N ALA A 114 14.05 -4.93 -6.63
CA ALA A 114 14.28 -3.55 -7.05
C ALA A 114 12.98 -2.74 -7.19
N ASP A 115 11.86 -3.40 -7.47
CA ASP A 115 10.54 -2.74 -7.55
C ASP A 115 10.14 -2.16 -6.19
N LEU A 116 10.30 -2.95 -5.13
CA LEU A 116 10.06 -2.49 -3.75
C LEU A 116 11.06 -1.43 -3.32
N TYR A 117 12.33 -1.56 -3.70
CA TYR A 117 13.35 -0.57 -3.39
C TYR A 117 13.02 0.81 -3.98
N MET A 118 12.51 0.85 -5.22
CA MET A 118 12.12 2.09 -5.88
C MET A 118 11.02 2.82 -5.10
N VAL A 119 9.95 2.11 -4.71
CA VAL A 119 8.85 2.69 -3.92
C VAL A 119 9.34 3.10 -2.53
N GLU A 120 10.14 2.26 -1.87
CA GLU A 120 10.74 2.57 -0.57
C GLU A 120 11.58 3.85 -0.62
N ALA A 121 12.41 4.04 -1.65
CA ALA A 121 13.24 5.23 -1.80
C ALA A 121 12.40 6.50 -1.92
N MET A 122 11.31 6.48 -2.69
CA MET A 122 10.39 7.61 -2.80
C MET A 122 9.70 7.91 -1.46
N VAL A 123 9.15 6.89 -0.81
CA VAL A 123 8.49 7.02 0.50
C VAL A 123 9.46 7.59 1.55
N ASN A 124 10.70 7.09 1.61
CA ASN A 124 11.74 7.59 2.52
C ASN A 124 11.99 9.10 2.31
N GLN A 125 12.17 9.53 1.06
CA GLN A 125 12.45 10.94 0.75
C GLN A 125 11.28 11.85 1.16
N ILE A 126 10.04 11.42 0.92
CA ILE A 126 8.85 12.20 1.27
C ILE A 126 8.67 12.25 2.78
N GLU A 127 8.81 11.13 3.50
CA GLU A 127 8.75 11.11 4.97
C GLU A 127 9.78 12.06 5.60
N MET A 128 11.01 12.06 5.08
CA MET A 128 12.07 12.98 5.50
C MET A 128 11.70 14.45 5.21
N ALA A 129 11.22 14.75 4.00
CA ALA A 129 10.85 16.11 3.60
C ALA A 129 9.66 16.66 4.39
N LYS A 130 8.67 15.80 4.71
CA LYS A 130 7.48 16.17 5.47
C LYS A 130 7.68 16.09 6.99
N GLY A 131 8.78 15.52 7.46
CA GLY A 131 9.09 15.37 8.88
C GLY A 131 8.17 14.38 9.61
N PHE A 132 7.63 13.38 8.90
CA PHE A 132 6.72 12.40 9.48
C PHE A 132 7.38 11.61 10.62
N LYS A 133 6.59 11.32 11.66
CA LYS A 133 7.00 10.48 12.80
C LYS A 133 6.53 9.04 12.66
N THR A 134 5.53 8.82 11.82
CA THR A 134 5.05 7.51 11.40
C THR A 134 5.92 6.99 10.27
N ARG A 135 5.95 5.67 10.12
CA ARG A 135 6.64 4.96 9.03
C ARG A 135 5.62 4.12 8.28
N VAL A 136 5.42 4.44 6.99
CA VAL A 136 4.52 3.69 6.10
C VAL A 136 5.18 2.38 5.67
N GLY A 137 4.51 1.25 5.88
CA GLY A 137 4.99 -0.07 5.45
C GLY A 137 4.74 -0.31 3.97
N LEU A 138 5.32 -1.37 3.42
CA LEU A 138 5.03 -1.85 2.06
C LEU A 138 4.44 -3.25 2.12
N GLU A 139 3.53 -3.51 1.20
CA GLU A 139 2.98 -4.83 0.91
C GLU A 139 3.24 -5.13 -0.57
N ALA A 140 3.55 -6.39 -0.89
CA ALA A 140 3.83 -6.81 -2.26
C ALA A 140 2.69 -7.70 -2.77
N LEU A 141 2.10 -7.36 -3.91
CA LEU A 141 1.20 -8.27 -4.62
C LEU A 141 2.00 -9.15 -5.57
N ILE A 142 2.05 -10.44 -5.27
CA ILE A 142 2.66 -11.49 -6.09
C ILE A 142 1.58 -12.08 -6.98
N GLU A 143 1.47 -11.54 -8.19
CA GLU A 143 0.39 -11.83 -9.15
C GLU A 143 0.89 -12.08 -10.58
N THR A 144 2.20 -12.21 -10.75
CA THR A 144 2.82 -12.53 -12.04
C THR A 144 3.74 -13.73 -11.93
N ALA A 145 3.96 -14.43 -13.04
CA ALA A 145 4.94 -15.52 -13.09
C ALA A 145 6.35 -15.05 -12.71
N LEU A 146 6.72 -13.81 -13.06
CA LEU A 146 8.00 -13.22 -12.68
C LEU A 146 8.10 -13.00 -11.17
N GLY A 147 7.05 -12.45 -10.54
CA GLY A 147 7.00 -12.27 -9.09
C GLY A 147 7.08 -13.60 -8.35
N MET A 148 6.36 -14.61 -8.83
CA MET A 148 6.43 -15.97 -8.27
C MET A 148 7.83 -16.58 -8.41
N ALA A 149 8.48 -16.40 -9.57
CA ALA A 149 9.83 -16.92 -9.82
C ALA A 149 10.92 -16.24 -8.97
N ASN A 150 10.64 -15.08 -8.38
CA ASN A 150 11.58 -14.31 -7.54
C ASN A 150 11.09 -14.13 -6.10
N VAL A 151 10.08 -14.89 -5.66
CA VAL A 151 9.35 -14.61 -4.41
C VAL A 151 10.24 -14.68 -3.17
N GLU A 152 11.23 -15.57 -3.13
CA GLU A 152 12.18 -15.66 -2.02
C GLU A 152 13.08 -14.43 -1.93
N ALA A 153 13.54 -13.92 -3.08
CA ALA A 153 14.34 -12.70 -3.13
C ALA A 153 13.50 -11.48 -2.73
N ILE A 154 12.25 -11.41 -3.18
CA ILE A 154 11.30 -10.34 -2.80
C ILE A 154 11.06 -10.39 -1.29
N ALA A 155 10.77 -11.56 -0.72
CA ALA A 155 10.55 -11.75 0.72
C ALA A 155 11.75 -11.37 1.58
N ALA A 156 12.97 -11.58 1.06
CA ALA A 156 14.22 -11.24 1.72
C ALA A 156 14.55 -9.73 1.67
N THR A 157 13.73 -8.92 0.99
CA THR A 157 13.96 -7.47 0.88
C THR A 157 14.00 -6.82 2.27
N PRO A 158 15.13 -6.17 2.63
CA PRO A 158 15.21 -5.41 3.87
C PRO A 158 14.29 -4.18 3.78
N GLY A 159 14.01 -3.52 4.92
CA GLY A 159 13.30 -2.25 4.90
C GLY A 159 11.83 -2.34 5.28
N ARG A 160 10.92 -1.95 4.38
CA ARG A 160 9.50 -1.67 4.70
C ARG A 160 8.53 -2.82 4.42
N LEU A 161 8.96 -3.90 3.77
CA LEU A 161 8.06 -5.01 3.43
C LEU A 161 7.50 -5.68 4.70
N GLU A 162 6.17 -5.67 4.85
CA GLU A 162 5.42 -6.21 5.99
C GLU A 162 4.60 -7.46 5.60
N ALA A 163 4.04 -7.50 4.39
CA ALA A 163 3.21 -8.61 3.90
C ALA A 163 3.40 -8.88 2.39
N MET A 164 3.06 -10.10 1.96
CA MET A 164 2.95 -10.47 0.55
C MET A 164 1.59 -11.13 0.30
N HIS A 165 0.93 -10.70 -0.77
CA HIS A 165 -0.39 -11.14 -1.16
C HIS A 165 -0.30 -11.99 -2.42
N PHE A 166 -1.04 -13.10 -2.46
CA PHE A 166 -1.14 -13.92 -3.66
C PHE A 166 -2.33 -13.45 -4.49
N GLY A 167 -2.06 -12.77 -5.61
CA GLY A 167 -3.08 -12.31 -6.54
C GLY A 167 -3.43 -13.41 -7.54
N VAL A 168 -4.64 -13.96 -7.41
CA VAL A 168 -5.20 -15.03 -8.25
C VAL A 168 -6.03 -14.52 -9.40
#